data_AF-A0A6G2VKK8-F1
#
_entry.id   AF-A0A6G2VKK8-F1
#
_cell.length_a   1.000
_cell.length_b   1.000
_cell.length_c   1.000
_cell.angle_alpha   90.00
_cell.angle_beta   90.00
_cell.angle_gamma   90.00
#
_symmetry.space_group_name_H-M   'P 1'
#
loop_
_entity.id
_entity.type
_entity.pdbx_description
1 polymer ?
#
loop_
_entity_poly.entity_id
_entity_poly.type
_entity_poly.pdbx_seq_one_letter_code
_entity_poly.pdbx_strand_id
1 'polypeptide(L)'
;DTSCALEFLQAVDPVAHAGTVRGGVAALLAVQGTDGGFPTYVAGASSEPCMTAAAVCALGPHPGTAPQRAQALAFLADSQLADGGFEPGWSRSRLHSLFRVRLAACTAHPGDARSAAMAERIERTVRETQNPDGGWGMQPGDPSDDISTAYGLITLCHAGEPGPVGAALTWLLERQKADGSYGGPPDMVGPRPFAYHFPLLTDIPVLLALGHVRARVPGLRGALQEAR
;
A
#
# COMPACT_ATOMS: atom_id res chain seq x y z
N ASP A 1 8.49 -1.94 -10.29
CA ASP A 1 7.73 -2.38 -11.48
C ASP A 1 7.41 -3.87 -11.51
N THR A 2 8.40 -4.77 -11.36
CA THR A 2 8.17 -6.23 -11.40
C THR A 2 7.03 -6.69 -10.48
N SER A 3 6.98 -6.20 -9.23
CA SER A 3 5.90 -6.53 -8.30
C SER A 3 4.53 -6.11 -8.81
N CYS A 4 4.37 -4.88 -9.31
CA CYS A 4 3.10 -4.38 -9.82
C CYS A 4 2.64 -5.14 -11.08
N ALA A 5 3.56 -5.46 -11.99
CA ALA A 5 3.26 -6.28 -13.16
C ALA A 5 2.83 -7.70 -12.78
N LEU A 6 3.48 -8.29 -11.76
CA LEU A 6 3.09 -9.59 -11.23
C LEU A 6 1.69 -9.56 -10.63
N GLU A 7 1.41 -8.59 -9.75
CA GLU A 7 0.08 -8.43 -9.13
C GLU A 7 -1.02 -8.27 -10.21
N PHE A 8 -0.76 -7.47 -11.24
CA PHE A 8 -1.68 -7.28 -12.37
C PHE A 8 -1.92 -8.60 -13.15
N LEU A 9 -0.85 -9.25 -13.62
CA LEU A 9 -0.99 -10.47 -14.43
C LEU A 9 -1.65 -11.60 -13.66
N GLN A 10 -1.35 -11.73 -12.36
CA GLN A 10 -1.95 -12.71 -11.47
C GLN A 10 -3.44 -12.44 -11.22
N ALA A 11 -3.86 -11.18 -11.19
CA ALA A 11 -5.26 -10.79 -10.99
C ALA A 11 -6.10 -10.94 -12.26
N VAL A 12 -5.50 -10.74 -13.45
CA VAL A 12 -6.23 -10.76 -14.73
C VAL A 12 -6.37 -12.18 -15.29
N ASP A 13 -5.27 -12.91 -15.46
CA ASP A 13 -5.29 -14.29 -15.98
C ASP A 13 -4.01 -15.05 -15.57
N PRO A 14 -3.99 -15.67 -14.38
CA PRO A 14 -2.81 -16.36 -13.88
C PRO A 14 -2.47 -17.63 -14.68
N VAL A 15 -3.42 -18.17 -15.45
CA VAL A 15 -3.22 -19.40 -16.23
C VAL A 15 -2.55 -19.07 -17.57
N ALA A 16 -3.10 -18.11 -18.32
CA ALA A 16 -2.52 -17.69 -19.60
C ALA A 16 -1.11 -17.09 -19.41
N HIS A 17 -0.88 -16.40 -18.28
CA HIS A 17 0.39 -15.75 -17.98
C HIS A 17 1.32 -16.56 -17.08
N ALA A 18 1.05 -17.85 -16.84
CA ALA A 18 1.77 -18.67 -15.87
C ALA A 18 3.31 -18.69 -16.09
N GLY A 19 3.76 -18.72 -17.34
CA GLY A 19 5.19 -18.67 -17.68
C GLY A 19 5.85 -17.35 -17.27
N THR A 20 5.23 -16.23 -17.65
CA THR A 20 5.68 -14.88 -17.30
C THR A 20 5.67 -14.64 -15.79
N VAL A 21 4.61 -15.10 -15.10
CA VAL A 21 4.50 -15.01 -13.64
C VAL A 21 5.64 -15.77 -12.96
N ARG A 22 5.94 -17.00 -13.39
CA ARG A 22 7.09 -17.75 -12.85
C ARG A 22 8.42 -17.03 -13.07
N GLY A 23 8.62 -16.45 -14.25
CA GLY A 23 9.82 -15.66 -14.55
C GLY A 23 9.96 -14.43 -13.65
N GLY A 24 8.87 -13.69 -13.44
CA GLY A 24 8.88 -12.52 -12.56
C GLY A 24 9.08 -12.87 -11.08
N VAL A 25 8.49 -13.98 -10.60
CA VAL A 25 8.75 -14.49 -9.25
C VAL A 25 10.24 -14.84 -9.09
N ALA A 26 10.83 -15.56 -10.04
CA ALA A 26 12.25 -15.88 -10.00
C ALA A 26 13.13 -14.62 -10.02
N ALA A 27 12.78 -13.61 -10.83
CA ALA A 27 13.50 -12.35 -10.90
C ALA A 27 13.44 -11.55 -9.58
N LEU A 28 12.28 -11.52 -8.90
CA LEU A 28 12.19 -10.92 -7.56
C LEU A 28 13.09 -11.65 -6.57
N LEU A 29 12.99 -12.98 -6.50
CA LEU A 29 13.77 -13.77 -5.54
C LEU A 29 15.28 -13.64 -5.78
N ALA A 30 15.72 -13.45 -7.02
CA ALA A 30 17.12 -13.27 -7.37
C ALA A 30 17.75 -11.97 -6.83
N VAL A 31 16.93 -10.97 -6.47
CA VAL A 31 17.42 -9.69 -5.94
C VAL A 31 17.19 -9.51 -4.44
N GLN A 32 16.58 -10.49 -3.75
CA GLN A 32 16.40 -10.43 -2.31
C GLN A 32 17.75 -10.36 -1.58
N GLY A 33 17.89 -9.41 -0.68
CA GLY A 33 19.10 -9.21 0.12
C GLY A 33 19.28 -10.26 1.22
N THR A 34 20.49 -10.36 1.76
CA THR A 34 20.78 -11.24 2.92
C THR A 34 20.10 -10.77 4.20
N ASP A 35 19.67 -9.51 4.25
CA ASP A 35 18.84 -8.93 5.30
C ASP A 35 17.35 -9.30 5.16
N GLY A 36 16.98 -10.01 4.09
CA GLY A 36 15.61 -10.41 3.79
C GLY A 36 14.80 -9.36 3.02
N GLY A 37 15.30 -8.13 2.90
CA GLY A 37 14.63 -7.05 2.18
C GLY A 37 14.86 -7.11 0.66
N PHE A 38 14.19 -6.19 -0.06
CA PHE A 38 14.32 -6.06 -1.51
C PHE A 38 14.81 -4.66 -1.89
N PRO A 39 15.79 -4.54 -2.79
CA PRO A 39 16.25 -3.27 -3.32
C PRO A 39 15.36 -2.78 -4.48
N THR A 40 15.59 -1.54 -4.93
CA THR A 40 14.85 -0.97 -6.06
C THR A 40 15.28 -1.56 -7.42
N TYR A 41 16.59 -1.76 -7.65
CA TYR A 41 17.09 -2.02 -9.02
C TYR A 41 17.86 -3.34 -9.18
N VAL A 42 18.88 -3.57 -8.36
CA VAL A 42 19.85 -4.65 -8.59
C VAL A 42 20.18 -5.39 -7.31
N ALA A 43 20.54 -6.67 -7.45
CA ALA A 43 21.04 -7.47 -6.34
C ALA A 43 22.28 -6.80 -5.70
N GLY A 44 22.36 -6.87 -4.37
CA GLY A 44 23.44 -6.27 -3.59
C GLY A 44 23.29 -4.77 -3.30
N ALA A 45 22.30 -4.09 -3.87
CA ALA A 45 21.91 -2.76 -3.42
C ALA A 45 21.16 -2.83 -2.07
N SER A 46 21.08 -1.70 -1.37
CA SER A 46 20.36 -1.62 -0.09
C SER A 46 18.87 -1.91 -0.24
N SER A 47 18.33 -2.68 0.68
CA SER A 47 16.90 -2.96 0.79
C SER A 47 16.11 -1.72 1.19
N GLU A 48 14.92 -1.54 0.60
CA GLU A 48 14.01 -0.43 0.90
C GLU A 48 12.67 -0.98 1.43
N PRO A 49 12.09 -0.41 2.51
CA PRO A 49 10.82 -0.89 3.06
C PRO A 49 9.67 -0.90 2.04
N CYS A 50 9.53 0.15 1.23
CA CYS A 50 8.50 0.22 0.21
C CYS A 50 8.64 -0.88 -0.87
N MET A 51 9.87 -1.16 -1.32
CA MET A 51 10.14 -2.20 -2.31
C MET A 51 9.92 -3.60 -1.73
N THR A 52 10.38 -3.80 -0.49
CA THR A 52 10.18 -5.04 0.27
C THR A 52 8.68 -5.34 0.44
N ALA A 53 7.88 -4.37 0.85
CA ALA A 53 6.44 -4.55 0.98
C ALA A 53 5.76 -4.91 -0.35
N ALA A 54 6.13 -4.24 -1.45
CA ALA A 54 5.62 -4.58 -2.78
C ALA A 54 6.00 -6.01 -3.20
N ALA A 55 7.23 -6.46 -2.93
CA ALA A 55 7.65 -7.83 -3.20
C ALA A 55 6.85 -8.85 -2.35
N VAL A 56 6.60 -8.58 -1.07
CA VAL A 56 5.76 -9.45 -0.23
C VAL A 56 4.36 -9.63 -0.82
N CYS A 57 3.70 -8.54 -1.25
CA CYS A 57 2.38 -8.61 -1.89
C CYS A 57 2.41 -9.47 -3.17
N ALA A 58 3.36 -9.20 -4.07
CA ALA A 58 3.47 -9.91 -5.35
C ALA A 58 3.82 -11.40 -5.21
N LEU A 59 4.53 -11.78 -4.14
CA LEU A 59 4.89 -13.16 -3.81
C LEU A 59 3.78 -13.89 -3.03
N GLY A 60 2.83 -13.16 -2.43
CA GLY A 60 1.76 -13.69 -1.58
C GLY A 60 1.01 -14.90 -2.16
N PRO A 61 0.57 -14.86 -3.42
CA PRO A 61 -0.14 -15.97 -4.06
C PRO A 61 0.68 -17.24 -4.31
N HIS A 62 1.98 -17.25 -4.01
CA HIS A 62 2.91 -18.35 -4.29
C HIS A 62 3.36 -19.04 -3.00
N PRO A 63 2.75 -20.17 -2.59
CA PRO A 63 3.07 -20.83 -1.31
C PRO A 63 4.54 -21.20 -1.15
N GLY A 64 5.23 -21.55 -2.24
CA GLY A 64 6.66 -21.88 -2.24
C GLY A 64 7.59 -20.70 -1.87
N THR A 65 7.08 -19.48 -1.78
CA THR A 65 7.84 -18.28 -1.41
C THR A 65 7.68 -17.91 0.07
N ALA A 66 6.97 -18.73 0.86
CA ALA A 66 6.68 -18.43 2.26
C ALA A 66 7.94 -18.12 3.12
N PRO A 67 9.07 -18.85 2.99
CA PRO A 67 10.29 -18.51 3.72
C PRO A 67 10.83 -17.12 3.38
N GLN A 68 10.84 -16.75 2.10
CA GLN A 68 11.33 -15.46 1.62
C GLN A 68 10.42 -14.31 2.05
N ARG A 69 9.09 -14.52 2.02
CA ARG A 69 8.15 -13.54 2.57
C ARG A 69 8.31 -13.35 4.08
N ALA A 70 8.57 -14.42 4.83
CA ALA A 70 8.79 -14.32 6.27
C ALA A 70 10.06 -13.51 6.59
N GLN A 71 11.14 -13.70 5.85
CA GLN A 71 12.36 -12.89 5.97
C GLN A 71 12.11 -11.42 5.61
N ALA A 72 11.34 -11.16 4.56
CA ALA A 72 10.97 -9.81 4.15
C ALA A 72 10.08 -9.10 5.18
N LEU A 73 9.11 -9.80 5.78
CA LEU A 73 8.28 -9.28 6.87
C LEU A 73 9.12 -8.98 8.13
N ALA A 74 10.11 -9.82 8.43
CA ALA A 74 11.06 -9.56 9.51
C ALA A 74 11.89 -8.29 9.24
N PHE A 75 12.43 -8.12 8.03
CA PHE A 75 13.12 -6.89 7.61
C PHE A 75 12.23 -5.65 7.79
N LEU A 76 10.97 -5.71 7.35
CA LEU A 76 10.02 -4.61 7.52
C LEU A 76 9.80 -4.29 9.00
N ALA A 77 9.64 -5.29 9.85
CA ALA A 77 9.46 -5.06 11.27
C ALA A 77 10.71 -4.48 11.96
N ASP A 78 11.93 -4.83 11.51
CA ASP A 78 13.19 -4.21 11.96
C ASP A 78 13.35 -2.77 11.46
N SER A 79 12.78 -2.47 10.29
CA SER A 79 12.92 -1.16 9.64
C SER A 79 11.91 -0.12 10.11
N GLN A 80 10.93 -0.50 10.93
CA GLN A 80 9.89 0.42 11.38
C GLN A 80 10.47 1.45 12.36
N LEU A 81 10.17 2.72 12.10
CA LEU A 81 10.60 3.83 12.95
C LEU A 81 9.82 3.85 14.28
N ALA A 82 10.37 4.55 15.27
CA ALA A 82 9.78 4.66 16.61
C ALA A 82 8.37 5.24 16.61
N ASP A 83 8.06 6.12 15.64
CA ASP A 83 6.75 6.72 15.43
C ASP A 83 5.77 5.82 14.64
N GLY A 84 6.12 4.55 14.41
CA GLY A 84 5.34 3.60 13.62
C GLY A 84 5.47 3.78 12.11
N GLY A 85 6.19 4.81 11.66
CA GLY A 85 6.46 5.17 10.28
C GLY A 85 7.51 4.31 9.58
N PHE A 86 7.70 4.63 8.30
CA PHE A 86 8.82 4.18 7.47
C PHE A 86 9.34 5.37 6.66
N GLU A 87 10.54 5.24 6.12
CA GLU A 87 11.03 6.16 5.11
C GLU A 87 10.09 6.11 3.87
N PRO A 88 9.66 7.28 3.33
CA PRO A 88 8.63 7.34 2.28
C PRO A 88 9.12 6.89 0.89
N GLY A 89 10.43 6.78 0.69
CA GLY A 89 11.07 6.18 -0.47
C GLY A 89 10.90 7.04 -1.71
N TRP A 90 9.98 6.63 -2.56
CA TRP A 90 9.72 7.24 -3.87
C TRP A 90 8.49 8.14 -3.87
N SER A 91 7.95 8.42 -2.69
CA SER A 91 6.74 9.21 -2.45
C SER A 91 7.05 10.41 -1.55
N ARG A 92 6.29 11.50 -1.69
CA ARG A 92 6.30 12.63 -0.75
C ARG A 92 5.36 12.38 0.42
N SER A 93 4.29 11.61 0.20
CA SER A 93 3.41 11.20 1.28
C SER A 93 4.09 10.15 2.16
N ARG A 94 4.16 10.40 3.47
CA ARG A 94 4.61 9.40 4.45
C ARG A 94 3.70 8.16 4.50
N LEU A 95 2.44 8.31 4.08
CA LEU A 95 1.45 7.24 4.11
C LEU A 95 1.65 6.21 2.98
N HIS A 96 2.40 6.52 1.92
CA HIS A 96 2.65 5.59 0.81
C HIS A 96 3.35 4.30 1.27
N SER A 97 4.45 4.42 2.02
CA SER A 97 5.13 3.24 2.57
C SER A 97 4.25 2.52 3.59
N LEU A 98 3.47 3.26 4.39
CA LEU A 98 2.62 2.68 5.45
C LEU A 98 1.51 1.78 4.89
N PHE A 99 0.76 2.23 3.88
CA PHE A 99 -0.30 1.38 3.33
C PHE A 99 0.30 0.13 2.68
N ARG A 100 1.44 0.24 1.97
CA ARG A 100 2.10 -0.92 1.34
C ARG A 100 2.55 -1.94 2.38
N VAL A 101 3.22 -1.49 3.44
CA VAL A 101 3.66 -2.37 4.53
C VAL A 101 2.44 -2.98 5.24
N ARG A 102 1.36 -2.22 5.42
CA ARG A 102 0.13 -2.73 6.03
C ARG A 102 -0.51 -3.84 5.20
N LEU A 103 -0.54 -3.70 3.88
CA LEU A 103 -1.01 -4.74 2.96
C LEU A 103 -0.10 -5.98 2.99
N ALA A 104 1.22 -5.78 3.01
CA ALA A 104 2.17 -6.89 3.15
C ALA A 104 1.93 -7.67 4.46
N ALA A 105 1.69 -6.97 5.57
CA ALA A 105 1.39 -7.59 6.86
C ALA A 105 0.10 -8.43 6.86
N CYS A 106 -0.90 -8.11 6.01
CA CYS A 106 -2.08 -8.98 5.84
C CYS A 106 -1.75 -10.37 5.29
N THR A 107 -0.57 -10.55 4.68
CA THR A 107 -0.13 -11.84 4.09
C THR A 107 0.72 -12.67 5.05
N ALA A 108 0.95 -12.18 6.27
CA ALA A 108 1.73 -12.86 7.29
C ALA A 108 1.00 -14.14 7.79
N HIS A 109 1.78 -15.08 8.33
CA HIS A 109 1.20 -16.29 8.92
C HIS A 109 0.34 -15.92 10.15
N PRO A 110 -0.83 -16.57 10.35
CA PRO A 110 -1.61 -16.39 11.56
C PRO A 110 -0.77 -16.66 12.82
N GLY A 111 -0.69 -15.69 13.74
CA GLY A 111 0.13 -15.80 14.95
C GLY A 111 1.57 -15.27 14.82
N ASP A 112 1.95 -14.69 13.69
CA ASP A 112 3.16 -13.86 13.61
C ASP A 112 2.96 -12.56 14.43
N ALA A 113 3.30 -12.63 15.72
CA ALA A 113 3.18 -11.53 16.66
C ALA A 113 3.98 -10.30 16.25
N ARG A 114 5.07 -10.49 15.50
CA ARG A 114 5.95 -9.41 15.07
C ARG A 114 5.30 -8.60 13.95
N SER A 115 4.76 -9.28 12.95
CA SER A 115 3.97 -8.65 11.87
C SER A 115 2.71 -7.99 12.42
N ALA A 116 2.04 -8.61 13.41
CA ALA A 116 0.88 -8.03 14.09
C ALA A 116 1.24 -6.72 14.82
N ALA A 117 2.30 -6.72 15.63
CA ALA A 117 2.74 -5.52 16.35
C ALA A 117 3.18 -4.39 15.39
N MET A 118 3.80 -4.73 14.25
CA MET A 118 4.11 -3.76 13.21
C MET A 118 2.84 -3.12 12.64
N ALA A 119 1.84 -3.94 12.27
CA ALA A 119 0.56 -3.46 11.73
C ALA A 119 -0.20 -2.58 12.72
N GLU A 120 -0.24 -2.95 14.00
CA GLU A 120 -0.89 -2.15 15.05
C GLU A 120 -0.25 -0.76 15.21
N ARG A 121 1.08 -0.68 15.14
CA ARG A 121 1.79 0.61 15.18
C ARG A 121 1.48 1.46 13.95
N ILE A 122 1.42 0.85 12.76
CA ILE A 122 1.03 1.56 11.52
C ILE A 122 -0.37 2.14 11.68
N GLU A 123 -1.35 1.32 12.09
CA GLU A 123 -2.74 1.74 12.25
C GLU A 123 -2.89 2.86 13.28
N ARG A 124 -2.15 2.77 14.40
CA ARG A 124 -2.10 3.82 15.41
C ARG A 124 -1.61 5.13 14.84
N THR A 125 -0.47 5.14 14.16
CA THR A 125 0.13 6.34 13.57
C THR A 125 -0.81 6.98 12.56
N VAL A 126 -1.43 6.19 11.68
CA VAL A 126 -2.37 6.72 10.68
C VAL A 126 -3.61 7.31 11.35
N ARG A 127 -4.18 6.66 12.36
CA ARG A 127 -5.33 7.19 13.11
C ARG A 127 -4.99 8.49 13.84
N GLU A 128 -3.85 8.54 14.53
CA GLU A 128 -3.44 9.70 15.34
C GLU A 128 -3.05 10.92 14.51
N THR A 129 -2.78 10.72 13.21
CA THR A 129 -2.40 11.79 12.28
C THR A 129 -3.50 12.19 11.30
N GLN A 130 -4.73 11.66 11.46
CA GLN A 130 -5.88 12.10 10.67
C GLN A 130 -6.23 13.54 11.01
N ASN A 131 -6.43 14.37 9.99
CA ASN A 131 -6.84 15.75 10.17
C ASN A 131 -8.30 15.84 10.65
N PRO A 132 -8.72 16.95 11.30
CA PRO A 132 -10.10 17.13 11.76
C PRO A 132 -11.16 17.08 10.65
N ASP A 133 -10.77 17.33 9.39
CA ASP A 133 -11.66 17.21 8.23
C ASP A 133 -11.85 15.76 7.74
N GLY A 134 -11.14 14.79 8.34
CA GLY A 134 -11.21 13.38 7.98
C GLY A 134 -10.18 12.94 6.94
N GLY A 135 -9.41 13.86 6.36
CA GLY A 135 -8.35 13.54 5.41
C GLY A 135 -6.96 13.43 6.03
N TRP A 136 -5.95 13.27 5.17
CA TRP A 136 -4.53 13.37 5.51
C TRP A 136 -3.80 14.18 4.45
N GLY A 137 -2.74 14.89 4.87
CA GLY A 137 -1.78 15.51 3.96
C GLY A 137 -0.52 14.66 3.77
N MET A 138 0.39 15.15 2.90
CA MET A 138 1.69 14.51 2.61
C MET A 138 2.51 14.21 3.88
N GLN A 139 2.50 15.14 4.84
CA GLN A 139 3.08 14.99 6.17
C GLN A 139 2.02 15.18 7.26
N PRO A 140 2.25 14.65 8.49
CA PRO A 140 1.37 14.93 9.62
C PRO A 140 1.20 16.45 9.84
N GLY A 141 -0.05 16.91 9.87
CA GLY A 141 -0.41 18.32 10.03
C GLY A 141 -0.46 19.15 8.75
N ASP A 142 -0.03 18.61 7.60
CA ASP A 142 -0.26 19.25 6.30
C ASP A 142 -1.77 19.25 5.96
N PRO A 143 -2.26 20.21 5.16
CA PRO A 143 -3.63 20.19 4.65
C PRO A 143 -3.94 18.88 3.91
N SER A 144 -5.16 18.38 4.09
CA SER A 144 -5.60 17.13 3.48
C SER A 144 -5.57 17.16 1.95
N ASP A 145 -5.06 16.10 1.34
CA ASP A 145 -4.97 15.90 -0.11
C ASP A 145 -5.48 14.51 -0.53
N ASP A 146 -5.87 14.37 -1.80
CA ASP A 146 -6.61 13.18 -2.28
C ASP A 146 -5.76 11.91 -2.18
N ILE A 147 -4.47 12.00 -2.51
CA ILE A 147 -3.59 10.84 -2.58
C ILE A 147 -3.17 10.35 -1.19
N SER A 148 -2.83 11.27 -0.28
CA SER A 148 -2.53 10.95 1.11
C SER A 148 -3.75 10.42 1.83
N THR A 149 -4.93 11.00 1.58
CA THR A 149 -6.19 10.49 2.16
C THR A 149 -6.53 9.09 1.65
N ALA A 150 -6.30 8.81 0.37
CA ALA A 150 -6.45 7.47 -0.17
C ALA A 150 -5.52 6.44 0.49
N TYR A 151 -4.24 6.77 0.67
CA TYR A 151 -3.29 5.90 1.37
C TYR A 151 -3.70 5.64 2.83
N GLY A 152 -4.13 6.68 3.55
CA GLY A 152 -4.67 6.55 4.91
C GLY A 152 -5.89 5.65 4.97
N LEU A 153 -6.83 5.83 4.04
CA LEU A 153 -8.04 5.03 3.94
C LEU A 153 -7.74 3.55 3.65
N ILE A 154 -6.84 3.23 2.70
CA ILE A 154 -6.41 1.85 2.43
C ILE A 154 -5.85 1.21 3.70
N THR A 155 -4.99 1.94 4.42
CA THR A 155 -4.35 1.46 5.65
C THR A 155 -5.38 1.10 6.71
N LEU A 156 -6.34 1.98 6.98
CA LEU A 156 -7.35 1.78 8.02
C LEU A 156 -8.48 0.83 7.63
N CYS A 157 -8.66 0.51 6.35
CA CYS A 157 -9.62 -0.51 5.92
C CYS A 157 -9.32 -1.91 6.48
N HIS A 158 -8.11 -2.14 6.98
CA HIS A 158 -7.70 -3.38 7.63
C HIS A 158 -7.67 -3.30 9.18
N ALA A 159 -8.02 -2.14 9.76
CA ALA A 159 -8.12 -1.90 11.20
C ALA A 159 -9.53 -2.21 11.75
N GLY A 160 -9.71 -2.23 13.07
CA GLY A 160 -11.02 -2.51 13.70
C GLY A 160 -12.01 -1.34 13.69
N GLU A 161 -11.54 -0.10 13.62
CA GLU A 161 -12.37 1.08 13.90
C GLU A 161 -13.07 1.64 12.64
N PRO A 162 -14.41 1.81 12.64
CA PRO A 162 -15.13 2.31 11.47
C PRO A 162 -15.13 3.84 11.32
N GLY A 163 -14.94 4.60 12.41
CA GLY A 163 -15.05 6.07 12.42
C GLY A 163 -14.06 6.77 11.47
N PRO A 164 -12.75 6.57 11.65
CA PRO A 164 -11.73 7.16 10.78
C PRO A 164 -11.91 6.80 9.29
N VAL A 165 -12.32 5.56 9.00
CA VAL A 165 -12.61 5.07 7.64
C VAL A 165 -13.79 5.83 7.03
N GLY A 166 -14.87 6.02 7.79
CA GLY A 166 -16.04 6.76 7.34
C GLY A 166 -15.74 8.23 7.03
N ALA A 167 -14.98 8.90 7.90
CA ALA A 167 -14.60 10.30 7.69
C ALA A 167 -13.76 10.49 6.42
N ALA A 168 -12.77 9.62 6.21
CA ALA A 168 -11.91 9.65 5.03
C ALA A 168 -12.66 9.32 3.73
N LEU A 169 -13.58 8.35 3.78
CA LEU A 169 -14.44 8.02 2.65
C LEU A 169 -15.32 9.22 2.26
N THR A 170 -15.99 9.84 3.23
CA THR A 170 -16.82 11.03 2.99
C THR A 170 -15.99 12.15 2.37
N TRP A 171 -14.82 12.44 2.94
CA TRP A 171 -13.91 13.46 2.44
C TRP A 171 -13.49 13.23 0.99
N LEU A 172 -13.20 11.99 0.58
CA LEU A 172 -12.89 11.65 -0.81
C LEU A 172 -14.12 11.76 -1.72
N LEU A 173 -15.30 11.32 -1.27
CA LEU A 173 -16.51 11.42 -2.09
C LEU A 173 -16.91 12.88 -2.36
N GLU A 174 -16.72 13.78 -1.40
CA GLU A 174 -16.99 15.22 -1.55
C GLU A 174 -16.03 15.93 -2.52
N ARG A 175 -14.86 15.33 -2.79
CA ARG A 175 -13.81 15.92 -3.64
C ARG A 175 -13.73 15.34 -5.03
N GLN A 176 -14.56 14.34 -5.34
CA GLN A 176 -14.67 13.84 -6.69
C GLN A 176 -15.11 14.98 -7.62
N LYS A 177 -14.33 15.23 -8.68
CA LYS A 177 -14.71 16.22 -9.69
C LYS A 177 -15.86 15.73 -10.55
N ALA A 178 -16.48 16.62 -11.31
CA ALA A 178 -17.61 16.29 -12.19
C ALA A 178 -17.27 15.23 -13.27
N ASP A 179 -16.00 15.12 -13.67
CA ASP A 179 -15.50 14.10 -14.60
C ASP A 179 -15.09 12.78 -13.92
N GLY A 180 -15.26 12.69 -12.60
CA GLY A 180 -14.88 11.54 -11.78
C GLY A 180 -13.43 11.52 -11.31
N SER A 181 -12.60 12.46 -11.78
CA SER A 181 -11.18 12.53 -11.43
C SER A 181 -10.93 13.13 -10.05
N TYR A 182 -9.73 12.86 -9.55
CA TYR A 182 -9.16 13.41 -8.32
C TYR A 182 -7.95 14.29 -8.66
N GLY A 183 -7.46 15.04 -7.68
CA GLY A 183 -6.31 15.93 -7.84
C GLY A 183 -5.42 15.93 -6.60
N GLY A 184 -4.19 16.38 -6.74
CA GLY A 184 -3.32 16.42 -5.58
C GLY A 184 -1.97 17.03 -5.89
N PRO A 185 -1.17 17.30 -4.85
CA PRO A 185 0.20 17.69 -5.04
C PRO A 185 0.96 16.57 -5.77
N PRO A 186 2.06 16.90 -6.48
CA PRO A 186 2.99 15.89 -6.97
C PRO A 186 3.45 15.00 -5.80
N ASP A 187 3.27 13.68 -5.92
CA ASP A 187 3.60 12.71 -4.88
C ASP A 187 4.93 12.00 -5.18
N MET A 188 5.06 11.44 -6.38
CA MET A 188 6.23 10.65 -6.72
C MET A 188 7.48 11.52 -6.92
N VAL A 189 8.64 11.00 -6.48
CA VAL A 189 9.94 11.67 -6.58
C VAL A 189 10.93 10.84 -7.39
N GLY A 190 11.73 11.47 -8.24
CA GLY A 190 12.76 10.79 -9.04
C GLY A 190 13.45 11.71 -10.05
N PRO A 191 14.81 11.84 -10.03
CA PRO A 191 15.71 11.45 -8.94
C PRO A 191 15.38 12.23 -7.65
N ARG A 192 15.58 11.64 -6.46
CA ARG A 192 15.27 12.33 -5.20
C ARG A 192 16.12 13.63 -5.08
N PRO A 193 15.55 14.75 -4.59
CA PRO A 193 14.19 14.96 -4.07
C PRO A 193 13.20 15.54 -5.11
N PHE A 194 13.49 15.47 -6.41
CA PHE A 194 12.69 16.13 -7.45
C PHE A 194 11.34 15.44 -7.64
N ALA A 195 10.26 16.16 -7.36
CA ALA A 195 8.91 15.67 -7.56
C ALA A 195 8.49 15.80 -9.03
N TYR A 196 7.72 14.83 -9.52
CA TYR A 196 7.09 14.90 -10.83
C TYR A 196 5.59 14.63 -10.71
N HIS A 197 4.80 15.20 -11.61
CA HIS A 197 3.35 15.11 -11.56
C HIS A 197 2.80 14.37 -12.78
N PHE A 198 2.16 13.24 -12.52
CA PHE A 198 1.29 12.57 -13.48
C PHE A 198 -0.11 12.52 -12.85
N PRO A 199 -1.09 13.31 -13.34
CA PRO A 199 -2.41 13.40 -12.72
C PRO A 199 -3.11 12.05 -12.51
N LEU A 200 -2.91 11.10 -13.43
CA LEU A 200 -3.44 9.73 -13.34
C LEU A 200 -2.98 8.97 -12.10
N LEU A 201 -1.87 9.37 -11.47
CA LEU A 201 -1.35 8.72 -10.27
C LEU A 201 -2.17 9.04 -9.01
N THR A 202 -3.02 10.06 -9.02
CA THR A 202 -3.94 10.32 -7.90
C THR A 202 -5.19 9.43 -7.98
N ASP A 203 -5.73 9.23 -9.19
CA ASP A 203 -6.94 8.42 -9.37
C ASP A 203 -6.73 6.96 -8.95
N ILE A 204 -5.53 6.41 -9.20
CA ILE A 204 -5.21 5.00 -8.92
C ILE A 204 -5.34 4.66 -7.42
N PRO A 205 -4.64 5.34 -6.48
CA PRO A 205 -4.82 5.11 -5.05
C PRO A 205 -6.23 5.34 -4.56
N VAL A 206 -6.94 6.34 -5.08
CA VAL A 206 -8.34 6.61 -4.68
C VAL A 206 -9.24 5.45 -5.08
N LEU A 207 -9.14 4.96 -6.32
CA LEU A 207 -9.89 3.78 -6.77
C LEU A 207 -9.54 2.51 -5.97
N LEU A 208 -8.27 2.32 -5.64
CA LEU A 208 -7.83 1.24 -4.74
C LEU A 208 -8.49 1.38 -3.37
N ALA A 209 -8.49 2.59 -2.78
CA ALA A 209 -9.10 2.86 -1.48
C ALA A 209 -10.60 2.53 -1.47
N LEU A 210 -11.34 2.97 -2.49
CA LEU A 210 -12.76 2.64 -2.65
C LEU A 210 -12.98 1.13 -2.80
N GLY A 211 -12.08 0.42 -3.49
CA GLY A 211 -12.07 -1.03 -3.59
C GLY A 211 -11.92 -1.72 -2.23
N HIS A 212 -11.00 -1.24 -1.39
CA HIS A 212 -10.80 -1.74 -0.03
C HIS A 212 -12.01 -1.47 0.88
N VAL A 213 -12.62 -0.28 0.80
CA VAL A 213 -13.86 0.04 1.51
C VAL A 213 -14.99 -0.92 1.10
N ARG A 214 -15.15 -1.15 -0.22
CA ARG A 214 -16.18 -2.08 -0.73
C ARG A 214 -15.96 -3.51 -0.24
N ALA A 215 -14.72 -3.94 -0.10
CA ALA A 215 -14.40 -5.27 0.43
C ALA A 215 -14.64 -5.38 1.95
N ARG A 216 -14.49 -4.27 2.69
CA ARG A 216 -14.71 -4.20 4.14
C ARG A 216 -16.17 -4.28 4.56
N VAL A 217 -17.09 -3.74 3.76
CA VAL A 217 -18.53 -3.66 4.10
C VAL A 217 -19.32 -4.77 3.40
N PRO A 218 -19.76 -5.83 4.11
CA PRO A 218 -20.66 -6.82 3.54
C PRO A 218 -22.01 -6.18 3.19
N GLY A 219 -22.42 -6.19 1.93
CA GLY A 219 -23.74 -5.69 1.48
C GLY A 219 -23.71 -4.59 0.40
N LEU A 220 -22.60 -3.88 0.21
CA LEU A 220 -22.45 -2.85 -0.83
C LEU A 220 -22.52 -3.41 -2.28
N ARG A 221 -22.42 -4.74 -2.46
CA ARG A 221 -22.65 -5.40 -3.76
C ARG A 221 -24.12 -5.41 -4.19
N GLY A 222 -25.07 -5.46 -3.25
CA GLY A 222 -26.51 -5.57 -3.56
C GLY A 222 -27.13 -4.22 -3.95
N ALA A 223 -26.82 -3.17 -3.20
CA ALA A 223 -27.44 -1.85 -3.37
C ALA A 223 -27.15 -1.17 -4.73
N LEU A 224 -26.03 -1.49 -5.37
CA LEU A 224 -25.67 -0.95 -6.70
C LEU A 224 -26.22 -1.78 -7.87
N GLN A 225 -26.65 -3.02 -7.63
CA GLN A 225 -27.32 -3.83 -8.66
C GLN A 225 -28.82 -3.51 -8.75
N GLU A 226 -29.44 -3.04 -7.66
CA GLU A 226 -30.84 -2.59 -7.65
C GLU A 226 -31.03 -1.15 -8.16
N ALA A 227 -29.94 -0.40 -8.33
CA ALA A 227 -29.93 0.98 -8.83
C ALA A 227 -29.63 1.09 -10.35
N ARG A 228 -29.68 -0.02 -11.09
CA ARG A 228 -29.58 -0.08 -12.56
C ARG A 228 -30.88 -0.61 -13.15
#